data_AF-A0A0R3PRX9-F1
#
_entry.id   AF-A0A0R3PRX9-F1
#
_cell.length_a   1.000
_cell.length_b   1.000
_cell.length_c   1.000
_cell.angle_alpha   90.00
_cell.angle_beta   90.00
_cell.angle_gamma   90.00
#
_symmetry.space_group_name_H-M   'P 1'
#
loop_
_entity.id
_entity.type
_entity.pdbx_description
1 polymer ?
#
loop_
_entity_poly.entity_id
_entity_poly.type
_entity_poly.pdbx_seq_one_letter_code
_entity_poly.pdbx_strand_id
1 'polypeptide(L)'
;MRNYDKVISDSDKGGEFVLVEKRGIREVQDLIRLKTIRLSVSDKGGEFVVIPHQLDVEITKKHLEDASLYRPSSEEEFKSKYRKLNHEWTKMARAAGLKPSVISQLKAALPNVEGLHHARAAGLRST
;
A
#
# COMPACT_ATOMS: atom_id res chain seq x y z
N MET A 1 -10.08 -3.82 0.83
CA MET A 1 -9.69 -5.21 1.17
C MET A 1 -8.60 -5.60 0.18
N ARG A 2 -7.37 -5.84 0.67
CA ARG A 2 -6.14 -5.79 -0.13
C ARG A 2 -5.94 -7.10 -0.90
N ASN A 3 -5.42 -7.02 -2.12
CA ASN A 3 -5.17 -8.13 -3.06
C ASN A 3 -4.39 -9.34 -2.49
N TYR A 4 -3.78 -9.23 -1.32
CA TYR A 4 -3.06 -10.32 -0.65
C TYR A 4 -3.97 -11.45 -0.16
N ASP A 5 -5.20 -11.16 0.23
CA ASP A 5 -6.12 -12.19 0.74
C ASP A 5 -6.58 -13.16 -0.36
N LYS A 6 -6.65 -12.68 -1.62
CA LYS A 6 -7.14 -13.46 -2.76
C LYS A 6 -6.10 -14.41 -3.34
N VAL A 7 -4.82 -14.04 -3.28
CA VAL A 7 -3.72 -14.93 -3.70
C VAL A 7 -3.61 -16.15 -2.78
N ILE A 8 -4.06 -16.01 -1.52
CA ILE A 8 -4.00 -17.06 -0.49
C ILE A 8 -5.26 -17.94 -0.51
N SER A 9 -6.42 -17.45 -0.95
CA SER A 9 -7.62 -18.30 -1.06
C SER A 9 -7.55 -19.32 -2.20
N ASP A 10 -6.81 -19.00 -3.26
CA ASP A 10 -6.69 -19.87 -4.44
C ASP A 10 -5.62 -20.97 -4.25
N SER A 11 -4.72 -20.83 -3.28
CA SER A 11 -3.68 -21.84 -2.95
C SER A 11 -4.17 -22.99 -2.07
N ASP A 12 -5.37 -22.91 -1.50
CA ASP A 12 -5.98 -23.98 -0.71
C ASP A 12 -6.56 -25.13 -1.58
N LYS A 13 -6.42 -25.04 -2.91
CA LYS A 13 -6.97 -26.02 -3.87
C LYS A 13 -5.95 -26.85 -4.65
N GLY A 14 -4.67 -26.85 -4.28
CA GLY A 14 -3.71 -27.73 -4.96
C GLY A 14 -2.32 -27.73 -4.34
N GLY A 15 -2.08 -28.67 -3.43
CA GLY A 15 -0.77 -28.95 -2.85
C GLY A 15 -0.81 -28.98 -1.32
N GLU A 16 -0.55 -30.14 -0.73
CA GLU A 16 -0.41 -30.30 0.71
C GLU A 16 0.88 -29.58 1.15
N PHE A 17 0.77 -28.31 1.52
CA PHE A 17 1.87 -27.59 2.18
C PHE A 17 2.30 -28.36 3.43
N VAL A 18 3.58 -28.70 3.51
CA VAL A 18 4.18 -29.43 4.63
C VAL A 18 4.03 -28.58 5.88
N LEU A 19 3.80 -29.20 7.05
CA LEU A 19 3.57 -28.50 8.32
C LEU A 19 4.64 -27.43 8.65
N VAL A 20 5.86 -27.64 8.21
CA VAL A 20 7.00 -26.72 8.35
C VAL A 20 6.81 -25.47 7.50
N GLU A 21 6.36 -25.60 6.26
CA GLU A 21 6.11 -24.47 5.35
C GLU A 21 4.96 -23.60 5.87
N LYS A 22 3.88 -24.25 6.35
CA LYS A 22 2.76 -23.53 7.01
C LYS A 22 3.23 -22.75 8.24
N ARG A 23 4.22 -23.27 8.98
CA ARG A 23 4.81 -22.56 10.12
C ARG A 23 5.64 -21.36 9.66
N GLY A 24 6.53 -21.54 8.68
CA GLY A 24 7.33 -20.45 8.14
C GLY A 24 6.49 -19.30 7.58
N ILE A 25 5.39 -19.62 6.88
CA ILE A 25 4.45 -18.60 6.38
C ILE A 25 3.83 -17.80 7.54
N ARG A 26 3.40 -18.47 8.62
CA ARG A 26 2.84 -17.78 9.80
C ARG A 26 3.86 -16.86 10.48
N GLU A 27 5.10 -17.31 10.61
CA GLU A 27 6.17 -16.50 11.21
C GLU A 27 6.45 -15.24 10.39
N VAL A 28 6.50 -15.36 9.06
CA VAL A 28 6.66 -14.20 8.17
C VAL A 28 5.47 -13.25 8.28
N GLN A 29 4.24 -13.77 8.36
CA GLN A 29 3.04 -12.96 8.56
C GLN A 29 3.09 -12.21 9.88
N ASP A 30 3.56 -12.85 10.95
CA ASP A 30 3.72 -12.23 12.26
C ASP A 30 4.74 -11.09 12.21
N LEU A 31 5.89 -11.30 11.56
CA LEU A 31 6.92 -10.26 11.38
C LEU A 31 6.42 -9.06 10.56
N ILE A 32 5.58 -9.29 9.55
CA ILE A 32 4.94 -8.21 8.78
C ILE A 32 3.90 -7.48 9.64
N ARG A 33 3.04 -8.23 10.35
CA ARG A 33 1.99 -7.68 11.22
C ARG A 33 2.58 -6.82 12.34
N LEU A 34 3.67 -7.29 12.94
CA LEU A 34 4.43 -6.58 13.97
C LEU A 34 5.29 -5.44 13.41
N LYS A 35 5.27 -5.20 12.09
CA LYS A 35 6.08 -4.18 11.40
C LYS A 35 7.56 -4.31 11.73
N THR A 36 8.06 -5.54 11.83
CA THR A 36 9.50 -5.80 11.97
C THR A 36 10.18 -5.77 10.61
N ILE A 37 9.49 -6.29 9.58
CA ILE A 37 9.98 -6.33 8.19
C ILE A 37 8.94 -5.79 7.21
N ARG A 38 9.42 -5.26 6.09
CA ARG A 38 8.67 -5.17 4.84
C ARG A 38 9.11 -6.31 3.92
N LEU A 39 8.13 -7.06 3.41
CA LEU A 39 8.31 -8.04 2.35
C LEU A 39 7.83 -7.44 1.02
N SER A 40 8.63 -7.55 -0.03
CA SER A 40 8.26 -7.14 -1.39
C SER A 40 8.81 -8.10 -2.44
N VAL A 41 8.33 -8.01 -3.67
CA VAL A 41 8.83 -8.80 -4.81
C VAL A 41 9.79 -7.93 -5.63
N SER A 42 10.94 -8.50 -5.96
CA SER A 42 11.95 -7.89 -6.83
C SER A 42 11.40 -7.70 -8.24
N ASP A 43 11.73 -6.57 -8.85
CA ASP A 43 11.44 -6.27 -10.26
C ASP A 43 12.28 -7.14 -11.23
N LYS A 44 13.30 -7.83 -10.73
CA LYS A 44 14.22 -8.68 -11.51
C LYS A 44 13.86 -10.17 -11.57
N GLY A 45 12.66 -10.55 -11.12
CA GLY A 45 12.10 -11.88 -11.40
C GLY A 45 11.89 -12.76 -10.17
N GLY A 46 10.84 -12.46 -9.41
CA GLY A 46 10.22 -13.41 -8.47
C GLY A 46 10.93 -13.61 -7.13
N GLU A 47 12.12 -13.05 -6.94
CA GLU A 47 12.79 -13.05 -5.64
C GLU A 47 12.07 -12.14 -4.64
N PHE A 48 12.02 -12.57 -3.39
CA PHE A 48 11.52 -11.76 -2.29
C PHE A 48 12.63 -10.87 -1.74
N VAL A 49 12.31 -9.59 -1.55
CA VAL A 49 13.14 -8.63 -0.85
C VAL A 49 12.56 -8.43 0.54
N VAL A 50 13.37 -8.70 1.56
CA VAL A 50 13.04 -8.49 2.97
C VAL A 50 13.89 -7.32 3.49
N ILE A 51 13.22 -6.29 3.97
CA ILE A 51 13.87 -5.09 4.53
C ILE A 51 13.38 -4.89 5.95
N PRO A 52 14.23 -4.58 6.95
CA PRO A 52 13.76 -4.11 8.25
C PRO A 52 12.83 -2.91 8.07
N HIS A 53 11.66 -2.94 8.70
CA HIS A 53 10.67 -1.88 8.53
C HIS A 53 11.22 -0.50 8.90
N GLN A 54 12.07 -0.40 9.92
CA GLN A 54 12.70 0.85 10.32
C GLN A 54 13.54 1.45 9.17
N LEU A 55 14.34 0.61 8.49
CA LEU A 55 15.14 1.04 7.35
C LEU A 55 14.24 1.47 6.18
N ASP A 56 13.16 0.75 5.93
CA ASP A 56 12.19 1.11 4.88
C ASP A 56 11.54 2.48 5.11
N VAL A 57 11.17 2.77 6.36
CA VAL A 57 10.64 4.07 6.76
C VAL A 57 11.68 5.17 6.59
N GLU A 58 12.92 4.93 6.99
CA GLU A 58 14.01 5.92 6.87
C GLU A 58 14.34 6.22 5.40
N ILE A 59 14.43 5.19 4.56
CA ILE A 59 14.62 5.34 3.11
C ILE A 59 13.46 6.14 2.52
N THR A 60 12.22 5.76 2.83
CA THR A 60 11.03 6.45 2.32
C THR A 60 11.01 7.91 2.74
N LYS A 61 11.32 8.19 4.01
CA LYS A 61 11.35 9.57 4.54
C LYS A 61 12.40 10.40 3.81
N LYS A 62 13.63 9.91 3.71
CA LYS A 62 14.73 10.60 3.02
C LYS A 62 14.41 10.86 1.54
N HIS A 63 13.75 9.89 0.90
CA HIS A 63 13.33 10.01 -0.50
C HIS A 63 12.24 11.06 -0.69
N LEU A 64 11.30 11.17 0.26
CA LEU A 64 10.23 12.18 0.22
C LEU A 64 10.70 13.60 0.61
N GLU A 65 11.82 13.72 1.32
CA GLU A 65 12.46 15.00 1.63
C GLU A 65 13.18 15.61 0.42
N ASP A 66 13.47 14.81 -0.62
CA ASP A 66 14.12 15.29 -1.84
C ASP A 66 13.16 16.15 -2.68
N ALA A 67 13.22 17.45 -2.44
CA ALA A 67 12.43 18.45 -3.16
C ALA A 67 12.80 18.60 -4.63
N SER A 68 13.95 18.07 -5.08
CA SER A 68 14.32 18.03 -6.50
C SER A 68 13.52 16.97 -7.26
N LEU A 69 13.10 15.90 -6.58
CA LEU A 69 12.30 14.80 -7.13
C LEU A 69 10.81 14.95 -6.85
N TYR A 70 10.44 15.33 -5.61
CA TYR A 70 9.05 15.47 -5.19
C TYR A 70 8.76 16.87 -4.67
N ARG A 71 7.93 17.62 -5.40
CA ARG A 71 7.33 18.83 -4.85
C ARG A 71 6.08 18.47 -4.05
N PRO A 72 5.90 19.01 -2.84
CA PRO A 72 4.61 18.97 -2.16
C PRO A 72 3.49 19.51 -3.08
N SER A 73 2.39 18.77 -3.16
CA SER A 73 1.20 19.22 -3.88
C SER A 73 0.38 20.15 -3.01
N SER A 74 -0.29 21.13 -3.61
CA SER A 74 -1.32 21.91 -2.91
C SER A 74 -2.56 21.05 -2.65
N GLU A 75 -3.43 21.50 -1.74
CA GLU A 75 -4.70 20.82 -1.48
C GLU A 75 -5.59 20.80 -2.73
N GLU A 76 -5.59 21.87 -3.51
CA GLU A 76 -6.34 21.99 -4.76
C GLU A 76 -5.82 21.03 -5.83
N GLU A 77 -4.49 20.95 -5.98
CA GLU A 77 -3.84 20.01 -6.90
C GLU A 77 -4.18 18.57 -6.51
N PHE A 78 -4.10 18.26 -5.21
CA PHE A 78 -4.47 16.95 -4.69
C PHE A 78 -5.93 16.61 -4.98
N LYS A 79 -6.87 17.50 -4.63
CA LYS A 79 -8.30 17.32 -4.91
C LYS A 79 -8.60 17.18 -6.40
N SER A 80 -7.88 17.91 -7.25
CA SER A 80 -8.01 17.81 -8.71
C SER A 80 -7.57 16.43 -9.22
N LYS A 81 -6.38 15.95 -8.80
CA LYS A 81 -5.88 14.62 -9.17
C LYS A 81 -6.78 13.50 -8.64
N TYR A 82 -7.23 13.62 -7.39
CA TYR A 82 -8.16 12.68 -6.77
C TYR A 82 -9.49 12.57 -7.55
N ARG A 83 -10.09 13.71 -7.92
CA ARG A 83 -11.32 13.73 -8.73
C ARG A 83 -11.11 13.07 -10.09
N LYS A 84 -9.99 13.38 -10.76
CA LYS A 84 -9.63 12.77 -12.04
C LYS A 84 -9.48 11.26 -11.92
N LEU A 85 -8.79 10.77 -10.89
CA LEU A 85 -8.62 9.34 -10.66
C LEU A 85 -9.95 8.63 -10.45
N ASN A 86 -10.81 9.17 -9.57
CA ASN A 86 -12.13 8.60 -9.32
C ASN A 86 -13.03 8.61 -10.57
N HIS A 87 -12.86 9.61 -11.46
CA HIS A 87 -13.56 9.66 -12.74
C HIS A 87 -13.13 8.51 -13.67
N GLU A 88 -11.82 8.36 -13.92
CA GLU A 88 -11.30 7.29 -14.77
C GLU A 88 -11.63 5.91 -14.20
N TRP A 89 -11.51 5.74 -12.89
CA TRP A 89 -11.90 4.51 -12.22
C TRP A 89 -13.38 4.17 -12.43
N THR A 90 -14.26 5.15 -12.24
CA THR A 90 -15.71 4.98 -12.47
C THR A 90 -16.00 4.61 -13.92
N LYS A 91 -15.30 5.24 -14.88
CA LYS A 91 -15.44 4.97 -16.31
C LYS A 91 -15.03 3.53 -16.64
N MET A 92 -13.86 3.08 -16.17
CA MET A 92 -13.38 1.70 -16.39
C MET A 92 -14.32 0.67 -15.74
N ALA A 93 -14.77 0.93 -14.51
CA ALA A 93 -15.68 0.03 -13.79
C ALA A 93 -17.04 -0.12 -14.48
N ARG A 94 -17.57 0.97 -15.06
CA ARG A 94 -18.79 0.92 -15.89
C ARG A 94 -18.58 0.11 -17.16
N ALA A 95 -17.46 0.33 -17.85
CA ALA A 95 -17.11 -0.43 -19.06
C ALA A 95 -16.97 -1.93 -18.78
N ALA A 96 -16.53 -2.30 -17.57
CA ALA A 96 -16.46 -3.68 -17.10
C ALA A 96 -17.82 -4.25 -16.63
N GLY A 97 -18.93 -3.51 -16.74
CA GLY A 97 -20.27 -3.99 -16.38
C GLY A 97 -20.53 -4.06 -14.87
N LEU A 98 -19.72 -3.39 -14.03
CA LEU A 98 -19.92 -3.42 -12.58
C LEU A 98 -21.18 -2.65 -12.17
N LYS A 99 -21.88 -3.19 -11.16
CA LYS A 99 -23.09 -2.56 -10.60
C LYS A 99 -22.74 -1.22 -9.93
N PRO A 100 -23.59 -0.19 -10.02
CA PRO A 100 -23.33 1.12 -9.41
C PRO A 100 -23.00 1.09 -7.91
N SER A 101 -23.61 0.17 -7.15
CA SER A 101 -23.32 -0.02 -5.72
C SER A 101 -21.87 -0.43 -5.46
N VAL A 102 -21.33 -1.35 -6.28
CA VAL A 102 -19.94 -1.81 -6.22
C VAL A 102 -19.00 -0.67 -6.63
N ILE A 103 -19.34 0.06 -7.69
CA ILE A 103 -18.54 1.23 -8.13
C ILE A 103 -18.46 2.29 -7.03
N SER A 104 -19.55 2.55 -6.31
CA SER A 104 -19.58 3.51 -5.22
C SER A 104 -18.65 3.10 -4.07
N GLN A 105 -18.62 1.81 -3.72
CA GLN A 105 -17.73 1.28 -2.69
C GLN A 105 -16.25 1.28 -3.11
N LEU A 106 -15.97 1.19 -4.41
CA LEU A 106 -14.60 1.19 -4.94
C LEU A 106 -14.00 2.58 -5.09
N LYS A 107 -14.81 3.65 -5.04
CA LYS A 107 -14.27 5.01 -5.03
C LYS A 107 -13.38 5.16 -3.81
N ALA A 108 -12.15 5.63 -4.03
CA ALA A 108 -11.28 5.99 -2.92
C ALA A 108 -12.04 7.02 -2.08
N ALA A 109 -12.15 6.81 -0.77
CA ALA A 109 -12.60 7.87 0.13
C ALA A 109 -11.57 9.01 0.08
N LEU A 110 -11.99 10.26 0.27
CA LEU A 110 -11.05 11.36 0.47
C LEU A 110 -10.14 10.95 1.64
N PRO A 111 -8.82 10.78 1.42
CA PRO A 111 -7.95 10.45 2.53
C PRO A 111 -8.00 11.62 3.51
N ASN A 112 -8.23 11.32 4.78
CA ASN A 112 -8.21 12.34 5.82
C ASN A 112 -6.81 12.95 5.84
N VAL A 113 -6.70 14.23 5.45
CA VAL A 113 -5.44 14.94 5.23
C VAL A 113 -4.58 15.01 6.51
N GLU A 114 -5.17 14.74 7.67
CA GLU A 114 -4.49 14.61 8.97
C GLU A 114 -3.37 13.56 9.00
N GLY A 115 -3.48 12.49 8.19
CA GLY A 115 -2.43 11.47 8.08
C GLY A 115 -1.14 11.99 7.42
N LEU A 116 -1.24 13.02 6.57
CA LEU A 116 -0.09 13.68 5.96
C LEU A 116 0.55 14.71 6.90
N HIS A 117 -0.24 15.35 7.77
CA HIS A 117 0.26 16.29 8.77
C HIS A 117 1.05 15.61 9.89
N HIS A 118 0.80 14.33 10.19
CA HIS A 118 1.59 13.57 11.17
C HIS A 118 3.02 13.30 10.70
N ALA A 119 3.24 13.12 9.38
CA ALA A 119 4.60 13.00 8.82
C ALA A 119 5.39 14.32 8.90
N ARG A 120 4.70 15.46 8.97
CA ARG A 120 5.29 16.80 9.14
C ARG A 120 5.53 17.16 10.62
N ALA A 121 4.71 16.66 11.55
CA ALA A 121 4.78 17.02 12.97
C ALA A 121 5.91 16.32 13.75
N ALA A 122 6.51 15.25 13.22
CA ALA A 122 7.66 14.56 13.84
C ALA A 122 9.01 15.26 13.60
N GLY A 123 9.02 16.45 12.99
CA GLY A 123 10.24 17.12 12.53
C GLY A 123 10.64 18.43 13.21
N LEU A 124 9.85 19.02 14.12
CA LEU A 124 10.23 20.26 14.82
C LEU A 124 9.56 20.38 16.19
N ARG A 125 10.24 19.86 17.23
CA ARG A 125 10.21 20.41 18.60
C ARG A 125 11.55 20.09 19.26
N SER A 126 12.55 20.92 18.97
CA SER A 126 13.57 21.27 19.95
C SER A 126 13.61 22.80 19.98
N THR A 127 13.28 23.33 21.16
CA THR A 127 13.68 24.65 21.64
C THR A 127 15.19 24.83 21.56
#